data_AF-A0A6N8ZQS4-F1
#
_entry.id   AF-A0A6N8ZQS4-F1
#
_cell.length_a   1.000
_cell.length_b   1.000
_cell.length_c   1.000
_cell.angle_alpha   90.00
_cell.angle_beta   90.00
_cell.angle_gamma   90.00
#
_symmetry.space_group_name_H-M   'P 1'
#
loop_
_entity.id
_entity.type
_entity.pdbx_description
1 polymer ?
#
loop_
_entity_poly.entity_id
_entity_poly.type
_entity_poly.pdbx_seq_one_letter_code
_entity_poly.pdbx_strand_id
1 'polypeptide(L)'
;MDRRWGVPENRSRRINMPQPALDTHAEVRKLKQAGCPEEQAEAMVELVSRAPLNAQIVSRLERLESKVDDIEANMATRADLASLRADMVERVESLRADMTERVESLRAGMTERVESLRADGVELNMSAKVSVEALRAQMVRMMWVQSLALATLIISMTGIMISLAG
;
A
#
# COMPACT_ATOMS: atom_id res chain seq x y z
N MET A 1 7.63 5.80 37.78
CA MET A 1 8.37 4.95 36.81
C MET A 1 8.12 5.53 35.41
N ASP A 2 8.41 6.78 35.10
CA ASP A 2 9.70 7.49 34.99
C ASP A 2 10.73 6.83 34.07
N ARG A 3 10.74 7.24 32.80
CA ARG A 3 11.90 7.22 31.88
C ARG A 3 11.76 8.36 30.86
N ARG A 4 11.99 9.58 31.36
CA ARG A 4 12.25 10.78 30.56
C ARG A 4 13.62 10.58 29.87
N TRP A 5 13.60 10.21 28.59
CA TRP A 5 14.82 10.14 27.77
C TRP A 5 15.30 11.57 27.50
N GLY A 6 16.33 11.97 28.24
CA GLY A 6 17.06 13.20 27.97
C GLY A 6 17.80 13.08 26.64
N VAL A 7 17.48 13.98 25.70
CA VAL A 7 18.32 14.25 24.54
C VAL A 7 19.70 14.65 25.08
N PRO A 8 20.80 14.00 24.70
CA PRO A 8 22.12 14.45 25.09
C PRO A 8 22.36 15.81 24.44
N GLU A 9 22.37 16.84 25.27
CA GLU A 9 22.71 18.21 24.89
C GLU A 9 24.10 18.20 24.26
N ASN A 10 24.14 18.44 22.94
CA ASN A 10 25.34 18.48 22.14
C ASN A 10 26.19 19.65 22.62
N ARG A 11 27.06 19.37 23.60
CA ARG A 11 28.11 20.27 24.01
C ARG A 11 29.09 20.36 22.85
N SER A 12 28.88 21.35 21.98
CA SER A 12 29.93 21.96 21.16
C SER A 12 31.04 22.47 22.08
N ARG A 13 31.84 21.56 22.64
CA ARG A 13 33.16 21.88 23.15
C ARG A 13 33.97 22.23 21.92
N ARG A 14 33.93 23.50 21.53
CA ARG A 14 35.06 24.09 20.81
C ARG A 14 36.28 23.75 21.65
N ILE A 15 37.03 22.74 21.23
CA ILE A 15 38.31 22.41 21.85
C ILE A 15 39.18 23.60 21.46
N ASN A 16 39.23 24.61 22.33
CA ASN A 16 40.20 25.68 22.23
C ASN A 16 41.55 25.02 22.53
N MET A 17 42.14 24.38 21.52
CA MET A 17 43.48 23.84 21.62
C MET A 17 44.42 25.04 21.67
N PRO A 18 45.10 25.32 22.81
CA PRO A 18 46.18 26.28 22.79
C PRO A 18 47.17 25.79 21.73
N GLN A 19 47.49 26.64 20.75
CA GLN A 19 48.54 26.31 19.80
C GLN A 19 49.78 25.97 20.61
N PRO A 20 50.37 24.77 20.46
CA PRO A 20 51.62 24.46 21.14
C PRO A 20 52.67 25.39 20.53
N ALA A 21 52.96 26.49 21.23
CA ALA A 21 54.07 27.36 20.90
C ALA A 21 55.33 26.52 21.11
N LEU A 22 55.88 26.00 20.02
CA LEU A 22 57.15 25.28 20.03
C LEU A 22 58.22 26.27 20.50
N ASP A 23 58.69 26.12 21.74
CA ASP A 23 59.83 26.88 22.24
C ASP A 23 61.09 26.32 21.56
N THR A 24 61.42 26.95 20.44
CA THR A 24 62.54 26.56 19.58
C THR A 24 63.86 26.52 20.35
N HIS A 25 64.08 27.44 21.29
CA HIS A 25 65.30 27.46 22.10
C HIS A 25 65.36 26.33 23.13
N ALA A 26 64.23 25.96 23.74
CA ALA A 26 64.19 24.83 24.66
C ALA A 26 64.46 23.50 23.94
N GLU A 27 63.94 23.32 22.72
CA GLU A 27 64.14 22.10 21.93
C GLU A 27 65.55 21.99 21.34
N VAL A 28 66.14 23.09 20.85
CA VAL A 28 67.56 23.11 20.43
C VAL A 28 68.47 22.72 21.60
N ARG A 29 68.19 23.20 22.82
CA ARG A 29 68.97 22.88 24.02
C ARG A 29 68.87 21.39 24.40
N LYS A 30 67.68 20.78 24.26
CA LYS A 30 67.48 19.34 24.49
C LYS A 30 68.22 18.50 23.45
N LEU A 31 68.17 18.89 22.18
CA LEU A 31 68.89 18.20 21.10
C LEU A 31 70.42 18.29 21.29
N LYS A 32 70.91 19.44 21.75
CA LYS A 32 72.33 19.62 22.12
C LYS A 32 72.75 18.72 23.29
N GLN A 33 71.90 18.60 24.32
CA GLN A 33 72.13 17.67 25.45
C GLN A 33 72.09 16.20 25.02
N ALA A 34 71.36 15.87 23.95
CA ALA A 34 71.34 14.53 23.36
C ALA A 34 72.54 14.25 22.43
N GLY A 35 73.48 15.19 22.29
CA GLY A 35 74.71 15.02 21.50
C GLY A 35 74.62 15.50 20.05
N CYS A 36 73.55 16.20 19.66
CA CYS A 36 73.43 16.78 18.33
C CYS A 36 74.29 18.07 18.23
N PRO A 37 75.10 18.24 17.17
CA PRO A 37 75.77 19.51 16.89
C PRO A 37 74.77 20.67 16.80
N GLU A 38 75.15 21.83 17.29
CA GLU A 38 74.26 23.00 17.40
C GLU A 38 73.63 23.41 16.07
N GLU A 39 74.42 23.45 15.00
CA GLU A 39 73.94 23.74 13.65
C GLU A 39 72.90 22.72 13.14
N GLN A 40 73.06 21.44 13.50
CA GLN A 40 72.10 20.39 13.14
C GLN A 40 70.83 20.49 13.98
N ALA A 41 70.95 20.77 15.29
CA ALA A 41 69.80 20.94 16.18
C ALA A 41 68.95 22.15 15.77
N GLU A 42 69.58 23.27 15.40
CA GLU A 42 68.90 24.47 14.90
C GLU A 42 68.21 24.20 13.56
N ALA A 43 68.88 23.57 12.60
CA ALA A 43 68.29 23.23 11.31
C ALA A 43 67.08 22.28 11.43
N MET A 44 67.15 21.30 12.34
CA MET A 44 66.03 20.38 12.60
C MET A 44 64.84 21.08 13.25
N VAL A 45 65.08 21.93 14.25
CA VAL A 45 64.02 22.70 14.91
C VAL A 45 63.41 23.72 13.96
N GLU A 46 64.22 24.40 13.14
CA GLU A 46 63.74 25.32 12.11
C GLU A 46 62.85 24.61 11.08
N LEU A 47 63.24 23.41 10.62
CA LEU A 47 62.43 22.60 9.69
C LEU A 47 61.08 22.20 10.31
N VAL A 48 61.07 21.81 11.59
CA VAL A 48 59.87 21.43 12.34
C VAL A 48 58.98 22.65 12.64
N SER A 49 59.57 23.79 13.00
CA SER A 49 58.85 25.05 13.24
C SER A 49 58.28 25.66 11.96
N ARG A 50 58.91 25.43 10.81
CA ARG A 50 58.38 25.81 9.50
C ARG A 50 57.41 24.80 8.91
N ALA A 51 57.28 23.60 9.47
CA ALA A 51 56.37 22.59 8.96
C ALA A 51 54.92 23.02 9.20
N PRO A 52 54.13 23.34 8.15
CA PRO A 52 52.72 23.71 8.29
C PRO A 52 51.82 22.51 8.63
N LEU A 53 52.41 21.36 8.96
CA LEU A 53 51.74 20.08 9.11
C LEU A 53 50.61 20.16 10.13
N ASN A 54 50.85 20.83 11.26
CA ASN A 54 49.87 20.99 12.33
C ASN A 54 48.65 21.80 11.86
N ALA A 55 48.87 22.90 11.13
CA ALA A 55 47.77 23.72 10.58
C ALA A 55 46.97 22.96 9.51
N GLN A 56 47.64 22.16 8.68
CA GLN A 56 46.98 21.31 7.68
C GLN A 56 46.18 20.16 8.32
N ILE A 57 46.68 19.58 9.41
CA ILE A 57 45.97 18.54 10.17
C ILE A 57 44.71 19.13 10.80
N VAL A 58 44.81 20.30 11.46
CA VAL A 58 43.66 20.97 12.08
C VAL A 58 42.58 21.30 11.06
N SER A 59 42.93 21.94 9.94
CA SER A 59 41.95 22.27 8.88
C SER A 59 41.30 21.03 8.25
N ARG A 60 42.02 19.91 8.13
CA ARG A 60 41.45 18.64 7.67
C ARG A 60 40.51 18.02 8.71
N LEU A 61 40.83 18.14 9.99
CA LEU A 61 39.96 17.68 11.08
C LEU A 61 38.66 18.49 11.12
N GLU A 62 38.72 19.82 11.04
CA GLU A 62 37.53 20.67 10.97
C GLU A 62 36.64 20.32 9.77
N ARG A 63 37.25 20.07 8.61
CA ARG A 63 36.51 19.62 7.41
C ARG A 63 35.93 18.21 7.57
N LEU A 64 36.57 17.32 8.31
CA LEU A 64 36.04 15.98 8.59
C LEU A 64 34.89 16.05 9.59
N GLU A 65 35.01 16.87 10.64
CA GLU A 65 33.98 17.12 11.63
C GLU A 65 32.72 17.66 10.95
N SER A 66 32.86 18.71 10.13
CA SER A 66 31.74 19.23 9.33
C SER A 66 31.10 18.19 8.41
N LYS A 67 31.88 17.27 7.83
CA LYS A 67 31.34 16.19 6.99
C LYS A 67 30.61 15.11 7.81
N VAL A 68 31.08 14.83 9.02
CA VAL A 68 30.43 13.88 9.92
C VAL A 68 29.10 14.47 10.37
N ASP A 69 29.05 15.75 10.76
CA ASP A 69 27.81 16.44 11.09
C ASP A 69 26.81 16.42 9.94
N ASP A 70 27.26 16.70 8.71
CA ASP A 70 26.42 16.63 7.51
C ASP A 70 25.88 15.21 7.26
N ILE A 71 26.68 14.16 7.50
CA ILE A 71 26.24 12.77 7.36
C ILE A 71 25.22 12.44 8.44
N GLU A 72 25.48 12.78 9.71
CA GLU A 72 24.58 12.52 10.82
C GLU A 72 23.23 13.23 10.63
N ALA A 73 23.24 14.46 10.10
CA ALA A 73 22.01 15.22 9.83
C ALA A 73 21.17 14.64 8.69
N ASN A 74 21.79 14.00 7.68
CA ASN A 74 21.11 13.55 6.47
C ASN A 74 20.95 12.03 6.36
N MET A 75 21.55 11.26 7.25
CA MET A 75 21.45 9.80 7.19
C MET A 75 20.10 9.33 7.74
N ALA A 76 19.47 8.42 7.00
CA ALA A 76 18.35 7.68 7.53
C ALA A 76 18.84 6.77 8.67
N THR A 77 18.18 6.87 9.81
CA THR A 77 18.48 6.04 10.97
C THR A 77 17.77 4.70 10.87
N ARG A 78 18.19 3.75 11.70
CA ARG A 78 17.46 2.47 11.86
C ARG A 78 16.02 2.67 12.33
N ALA A 79 15.76 3.74 13.09
CA ALA A 79 14.41 4.06 13.56
C ALA A 79 13.51 4.49 12.40
N ASP A 80 14.02 5.34 11.49
CA ASP A 80 13.27 5.78 10.31
C ASP A 80 12.88 4.61 9.42
N LEU A 81 13.82 3.69 9.18
CA LEU A 81 13.56 2.48 8.40
C LEU A 81 12.58 1.52 9.10
N ALA A 82 12.65 1.41 10.43
CA ALA A 82 11.72 0.58 11.20
C ALA A 82 10.30 1.15 11.16
N SER A 83 10.15 2.48 11.28
CA SER A 83 8.87 3.17 11.15
C SER A 83 8.28 2.97 9.76
N LEU A 84 9.07 3.21 8.71
CA LEU A 84 8.60 3.03 7.33
C LEU A 84 8.16 1.58 7.08
N ARG A 85 8.90 0.59 7.60
CA ARG A 85 8.55 -0.81 7.48
C ARG A 85 7.23 -1.13 8.20
N ALA A 86 7.01 -0.58 9.40
CA ALA A 86 5.78 -0.76 10.16
C ALA A 86 4.59 -0.16 9.40
N ASP A 87 4.71 1.09 8.93
CA ASP A 87 3.67 1.77 8.16
C ASP A 87 3.33 1.01 6.87
N MET A 88 4.34 0.48 6.18
CA MET A 88 4.11 -0.34 4.98
C MET A 88 3.38 -1.64 5.29
N VAL A 89 3.72 -2.32 6.38
CA VAL A 89 3.03 -3.55 6.82
C VAL A 89 1.57 -3.24 7.14
N GLU A 90 1.31 -2.20 7.93
CA GLU A 90 -0.05 -1.78 8.29
C GLU A 90 -0.89 -1.45 7.04
N ARG A 91 -0.33 -0.68 6.10
CA ARG A 91 -1.04 -0.34 4.85
C ARG A 91 -1.35 -1.57 4.01
N VAL A 92 -0.43 -2.53 3.93
CA VAL A 92 -0.65 -3.78 3.19
C VAL A 92 -1.72 -4.64 3.87
N GLU A 93 -1.71 -4.73 5.19
CA GLU A 93 -2.73 -5.47 5.96
C GLU A 93 -4.11 -4.83 5.81
N SER A 94 -4.19 -3.50 5.94
CA SER A 94 -5.42 -2.73 5.71
C SER A 94 -5.99 -2.95 4.31
N LEU A 95 -5.16 -2.86 3.27
CA LEU A 95 -5.57 -3.12 1.88
C LEU A 95 -6.07 -4.55 1.67
N ARG A 96 -5.42 -5.55 2.30
CA ARG A 96 -5.86 -6.95 2.22
C ARG A 96 -7.21 -7.16 2.89
N ALA A 97 -7.45 -6.53 4.04
CA ALA A 97 -8.72 -6.60 4.74
C ALA A 97 -9.85 -6.00 3.89
N ASP A 98 -9.66 -4.78 3.37
CA ASP A 98 -10.64 -4.11 2.50
C ASP A 98 -10.95 -4.94 1.25
N MET A 99 -9.93 -5.48 0.59
CA MET A 99 -10.13 -6.35 -0.56
C MET A 99 -10.92 -7.61 -0.22
N THR A 100 -10.66 -8.22 0.93
CA THR A 100 -11.37 -9.44 1.36
C THR A 100 -12.84 -9.12 1.62
N GLU A 101 -13.13 -8.05 2.35
CA GLU A 101 -14.49 -7.58 2.63
C GLU A 101 -15.26 -7.28 1.34
N ARG A 102 -14.63 -6.55 0.40
CA ARG A 102 -15.25 -6.22 -0.89
C ARG A 102 -15.57 -7.46 -1.72
N VAL A 103 -14.68 -8.45 -1.71
CA VAL A 103 -14.92 -9.72 -2.42
C VAL A 103 -16.06 -10.51 -1.77
N GLU A 104 -16.12 -10.55 -0.45
CA GLU A 104 -17.22 -11.21 0.28
C GLU A 104 -18.56 -10.52 0.02
N SER A 105 -18.61 -9.19 0.08
CA SER A 105 -19.80 -8.40 -0.23
C SER A 105 -20.27 -8.62 -1.67
N LEU A 106 -19.36 -8.63 -2.65
CA LEU A 106 -19.69 -8.94 -4.05
C LEU A 106 -20.24 -10.36 -4.21
N ARG A 107 -19.67 -11.36 -3.52
CA ARG A 107 -20.18 -12.74 -3.57
C ARG A 107 -21.57 -12.85 -2.95
N ALA A 108 -21.81 -12.20 -1.81
CA ALA A 108 -23.12 -12.17 -1.18
C ALA A 108 -24.17 -11.54 -2.10
N GLY A 109 -23.89 -10.35 -2.64
CA GLY A 109 -24.80 -9.67 -3.56
C GLY A 109 -25.04 -10.45 -4.87
N MET A 110 -24.03 -11.14 -5.39
CA MET A 110 -24.21 -12.02 -6.56
C MET A 110 -25.13 -13.20 -6.23
N THR A 111 -24.98 -13.80 -5.05
CA THR A 111 -25.80 -14.93 -4.59
C THR A 111 -27.25 -14.50 -4.43
N GLU A 112 -27.51 -13.37 -3.77
CA GLU A 112 -28.85 -12.79 -3.60
C GLU A 112 -29.52 -12.52 -4.96
N ARG A 113 -28.79 -11.90 -5.90
CA ARG A 113 -29.32 -11.65 -7.25
C ARG A 113 -29.67 -12.93 -7.99
N VAL A 114 -28.86 -13.98 -7.85
CA VAL A 114 -29.14 -15.28 -8.47
C VAL A 114 -30.37 -15.93 -7.84
N GLU A 115 -30.54 -15.83 -6.52
CA GLU A 115 -31.72 -16.34 -5.82
C GLU A 115 -32.99 -15.60 -6.23
N SER A 116 -32.94 -14.26 -6.30
CA SER A 116 -34.05 -13.43 -6.81
C SER A 116 -34.43 -13.80 -8.24
N LEU A 117 -33.47 -13.91 -9.16
CA LEU A 117 -33.75 -14.31 -10.54
C LEU A 117 -34.36 -15.71 -10.66
N ARG A 118 -33.98 -16.64 -9.77
CA ARG A 118 -34.60 -17.97 -9.72
C ARG A 118 -36.04 -17.89 -9.23
N ALA A 119 -36.33 -17.09 -8.21
CA ALA A 119 -37.68 -16.88 -7.70
C ALA A 119 -38.59 -16.27 -8.77
N ASP A 120 -38.14 -15.20 -9.43
CA ASP A 120 -38.86 -14.55 -10.53
C ASP A 120 -39.13 -15.53 -11.68
N GLY A 121 -38.14 -16.37 -12.01
CA GLY A 121 -38.29 -17.40 -13.04
C GLY A 121 -39.35 -18.45 -12.69
N VAL A 122 -39.46 -18.86 -11.44
CA VAL A 122 -40.50 -19.78 -10.96
C VAL A 122 -41.88 -19.13 -11.04
N GLU A 123 -42.00 -17.87 -10.60
CA GLU A 123 -43.26 -17.12 -10.63
C GLU A 123 -43.77 -16.95 -12.06
N LEU A 124 -42.90 -16.52 -12.98
CA LEU A 124 -43.23 -16.41 -14.40
C LEU A 124 -43.65 -17.75 -15.01
N ASN A 125 -43.00 -18.85 -14.62
CA ASN A 125 -43.37 -20.19 -15.09
C ASN A 125 -44.78 -20.60 -14.61
N MET A 126 -45.11 -20.33 -13.34
CA MET A 126 -46.44 -20.62 -12.79
C MET A 126 -47.52 -19.79 -13.50
N SER A 127 -47.29 -18.49 -13.68
CA SER A 127 -48.22 -17.60 -14.40
C SER A 127 -48.43 -18.04 -15.85
N ALA A 128 -47.34 -18.42 -16.54
CA ALA A 128 -47.40 -18.96 -17.90
C ALA A 128 -48.20 -20.28 -17.96
N LYS A 129 -48.01 -21.20 -17.00
CA LYS A 129 -48.80 -22.44 -16.94
C LYS A 129 -50.29 -22.19 -16.76
N VAL A 130 -50.66 -21.31 -15.82
CA VAL A 130 -52.06 -20.96 -15.55
C VAL A 130 -52.72 -20.37 -16.80
N SER A 131 -52.05 -19.43 -17.48
CA SER A 131 -52.57 -18.84 -18.71
C SER A 131 -52.71 -19.86 -19.85
N VAL A 132 -51.75 -20.79 -20.01
CA VAL A 132 -51.86 -21.88 -20.99
C VAL A 132 -53.03 -22.81 -20.68
N GLU A 133 -53.24 -23.17 -19.41
CA GLU A 133 -54.38 -24.00 -18.99
C GLU A 133 -55.72 -23.30 -19.23
N ALA A 134 -55.79 -22.00 -18.94
CA ALA A 134 -56.98 -21.18 -19.22
C ALA A 134 -57.29 -21.14 -20.73
N LEU A 135 -56.28 -20.93 -21.57
CA LEU A 135 -56.41 -20.96 -23.03
C LEU A 135 -56.88 -22.33 -23.54
N ARG A 136 -56.31 -23.43 -23.01
CA ARG A 136 -56.74 -24.79 -23.35
C ARG A 136 -58.21 -25.02 -22.99
N ALA A 137 -58.62 -24.63 -21.79
CA ALA A 137 -60.02 -24.74 -21.35
C ALA A 137 -60.96 -23.93 -22.24
N GLN A 138 -60.56 -22.71 -22.64
CA GLN A 138 -61.34 -21.88 -23.56
C GLN A 138 -61.47 -22.54 -24.94
N MET A 139 -60.39 -23.09 -25.49
CA MET A 139 -60.40 -23.78 -26.79
C MET A 139 -61.32 -25.00 -26.76
N VAL A 140 -61.23 -25.83 -25.70
CA VAL A 140 -62.12 -26.99 -25.53
C VAL A 140 -63.58 -26.55 -25.48
N ARG A 141 -63.92 -25.52 -24.69
CA ARG A 141 -65.30 -24.98 -24.67
C ARG A 141 -65.76 -24.54 -26.06
N MET A 142 -64.90 -23.84 -26.80
CA MET A 142 -65.23 -23.36 -28.14
C MET A 142 -65.46 -24.51 -29.12
N MET A 143 -64.64 -25.58 -29.05
CA MET A 143 -64.82 -26.80 -29.84
C MET A 143 -66.15 -27.51 -29.52
N TRP A 144 -66.52 -27.61 -28.24
CA TRP A 144 -67.81 -28.18 -27.84
C TRP A 144 -68.98 -27.38 -28.41
N VAL A 145 -68.94 -26.05 -28.31
CA VAL A 145 -69.98 -25.17 -28.87
C VAL A 145 -70.09 -25.32 -30.39
N GLN A 146 -68.96 -25.33 -31.11
CA GLN A 146 -68.95 -25.53 -32.56
C GLN A 146 -69.47 -26.92 -32.95
N SER A 147 -69.07 -27.97 -32.24
CA SER A 147 -69.55 -29.34 -32.50
C SER A 147 -71.06 -29.46 -32.30
N LEU A 148 -71.59 -28.84 -31.24
CA LEU A 148 -73.02 -28.78 -30.99
C LEU A 148 -73.75 -28.03 -32.11
N ALA A 149 -73.24 -26.87 -32.52
CA ALA A 149 -73.82 -26.07 -33.61
C ALA A 149 -73.87 -26.86 -34.93
N LEU A 150 -72.77 -27.54 -35.30
CA LEU A 150 -72.73 -28.39 -36.49
C LEU A 150 -73.72 -29.55 -36.41
N ALA A 151 -73.85 -30.20 -35.24
CA ALA A 151 -74.83 -31.28 -35.06
C ALA A 151 -76.27 -30.78 -35.24
N THR A 152 -76.62 -29.62 -34.68
CA THR A 152 -77.97 -29.03 -34.86
C THR A 152 -78.26 -28.66 -36.31
N LEU A 153 -77.25 -28.17 -37.06
CA LEU A 153 -77.38 -27.86 -38.48
C LEU A 153 -77.61 -29.13 -39.32
N ILE A 154 -76.91 -30.22 -39.04
CA ILE A 154 -77.09 -31.49 -39.75
C ILE A 154 -78.51 -32.03 -39.52
N ILE A 155 -78.98 -32.02 -38.27
CA ILE A 155 -80.33 -32.49 -37.91
C ILE A 155 -81.40 -31.70 -38.67
N SER A 156 -81.30 -30.36 -38.70
CA SER A 156 -82.28 -29.52 -39.40
C SER A 156 -82.29 -29.77 -40.92
N MET A 157 -81.12 -29.94 -41.55
CA MET A 157 -81.04 -30.26 -42.97
C MET A 157 -81.67 -31.63 -43.30
N THR A 158 -81.44 -32.66 -42.49
CA THR A 158 -82.04 -33.98 -42.72
C THR A 158 -83.56 -33.96 -42.59
N GLY A 159 -84.11 -33.24 -41.62
CA GLY A 159 -85.57 -33.09 -41.47
C GLY A 159 -86.22 -32.41 -42.68
N ILE A 160 -85.58 -31.36 -43.22
CA ILE A 160 -86.05 -30.69 -44.44
C ILE A 160 -86.03 -31.66 -45.62
N MET A 161 -84.94 -32.42 -45.82
CA MET A 161 -84.83 -33.38 -46.93
C MET A 161 -85.89 -34.49 -46.87
N ILE A 162 -86.21 -35.00 -45.68
CA ILE A 162 -87.27 -36.01 -45.51
C ILE A 162 -88.64 -35.42 -45.87
N SER A 163 -88.93 -34.18 -45.45
CA SER A 163 -90.20 -33.50 -45.76
C SER A 163 -90.37 -33.16 -47.24
N LEU A 164 -89.28 -33.05 -48.02
CA LEU A 164 -89.33 -32.82 -49.47
C LEU A 164 -89.48 -34.12 -50.28
N ALA A 165 -89.16 -35.27 -49.69
CA ALA A 165 -89.14 -36.57 -50.38
C ALA A 165 -90.42 -37.42 -50.16
N GLY A 166 -91.24 -37.10 -49.16
CA GLY A 166 -92.53 -37.75 -48.89
C GLY A 166 -93.71 -36.91 -49.37
#